data_AF-A0A7C4G3G6-F1
#
_entry.id   AF-A0A7C4G3G6-F1
#
_cell.length_a   1.000
_cell.length_b   1.000
_cell.length_c   1.000
_cell.angle_alpha   90.00
_cell.angle_beta   90.00
_cell.angle_gamma   90.00
#
_symmetry.space_group_name_H-M   'P 1'
#
loop_
_entity.id
_entity.type
_entity.pdbx_description
1 polymer ?
#
loop_
_entity_poly.entity_id
_entity_poly.type
_entity_poly.pdbx_seq_one_letter_code
_entity_poly.pdbx_strand_id
1 'polypeptide(L)'
;MRFAVLQARLLTQLDGRLRNGEITIRGLALRAGISQPHLTNILQGRRALTAQTADQILDALDLSLRDLLDEADAQEQGGQFRRPATSR
;
A
#
# COMPACT_ATOMS: atom_id res chain seq x y z
N MET A 1 5.89 -4.04 16.31
CA MET A 1 5.89 -3.78 14.85
C MET A 1 6.83 -2.60 14.55
N ARG A 2 7.52 -2.58 13.40
CA ARG A 2 8.47 -1.49 13.04
C ARG A 2 7.86 -0.56 11.97
N PHE A 3 8.24 0.72 11.97
CA PHE A 3 7.78 1.70 10.98
C PHE A 3 8.00 1.25 9.51
N ALA A 4 9.15 0.64 9.22
CA ALA A 4 9.44 0.07 7.90
C ALA A 4 8.40 -0.99 7.44
N VAL A 5 7.76 -1.70 8.38
CA VAL A 5 6.70 -2.66 8.07
C VAL A 5 5.42 -1.92 7.64
N LEU A 6 5.06 -0.83 8.32
CA LEU A 6 3.90 0.00 7.93
C LEU A 6 4.10 0.62 6.54
N GLN A 7 5.31 1.10 6.25
CA GLN A 7 5.65 1.60 4.91
C GLN A 7 5.50 0.53 3.83
N ALA A 8 6.01 -0.68 4.09
CA ALA A 8 5.87 -1.79 3.15
C ALA A 8 4.38 -2.14 2.91
N ARG A 9 3.57 -2.18 3.97
CA ARG A 9 2.12 -2.44 3.87
C ARG A 9 1.39 -1.37 3.07
N LEU A 10 1.72 -0.09 3.29
CA LEU A 10 1.16 1.01 2.50
C LEU A 10 1.50 0.85 1.01
N LEU A 11 2.74 0.49 0.67
CA LEU A 11 3.13 0.22 -0.73
C LEU A 11 2.37 -0.98 -1.32
N THR A 12 2.12 -2.04 -0.54
CA THR A 12 1.31 -3.18 -0.98
C THR A 12 -0.15 -2.78 -1.25
N GLN A 13 -0.78 -2.00 -0.37
CA GLN A 13 -2.14 -1.51 -0.61
C GLN A 13 -2.20 -0.61 -1.85
N LEU A 14 -1.22 0.28 -2.02
CA LEU A 14 -1.12 1.12 -3.21
C LEU A 14 -1.05 0.30 -4.50
N ASP A 15 -0.21 -0.73 -4.54
CA ASP A 15 -0.11 -1.64 -5.69
C ASP A 15 -1.44 -2.33 -5.98
N GLY A 16 -2.11 -2.85 -4.94
CA GLY A 16 -3.42 -3.49 -5.06
C GLY A 16 -4.47 -2.55 -5.68
N ARG A 17 -4.64 -1.36 -5.11
CA ARG A 17 -5.61 -0.36 -5.59
C ARG A 17 -5.31 0.11 -7.01
N LEU A 18 -4.03 0.30 -7.36
CA LEU A 18 -3.60 0.66 -8.71
C LEU A 18 -3.91 -0.43 -9.73
N ARG A 19 -3.60 -1.69 -9.40
CA ARG A 19 -3.85 -2.84 -10.27
C ARG A 19 -5.34 -3.12 -10.46
N ASN A 20 -6.15 -2.87 -9.43
CA ASN A 20 -7.60 -2.99 -9.48
C ASN A 20 -8.27 -1.80 -10.19
N GLY A 21 -7.52 -0.73 -10.50
CA GLY A 21 -8.06 0.48 -11.13
C GLY A 21 -8.87 1.38 -10.20
N GLU A 22 -8.82 1.15 -8.89
CA GLU A 22 -9.52 1.94 -7.87
C GLU A 22 -8.95 3.36 -7.78
N ILE A 23 -7.65 3.50 -8.06
CA ILE A 23 -6.94 4.77 -8.12
C ILE A 23 -6.04 4.79 -9.36
N THR A 24 -5.66 5.99 -9.78
CA THR A 24 -4.62 6.19 -10.81
C THR A 24 -3.42 6.90 -10.19
N ILE A 25 -2.21 6.65 -10.73
CA ILE A 25 -0.99 7.32 -10.26
C ILE A 25 -1.14 8.84 -10.33
N ARG A 26 -1.69 9.35 -11.45
CA ARG A 26 -1.92 10.78 -11.63
C ARG A 26 -2.91 11.35 -10.61
N GLY A 27 -4.02 10.65 -10.37
CA GLY A 27 -5.04 11.08 -9.42
C GLY A 27 -4.52 11.08 -7.98
N LEU A 28 -3.79 10.04 -7.59
CA LEU A 28 -3.19 9.96 -6.25
C LEU A 28 -2.13 11.05 -6.04
N ALA A 29 -1.24 11.26 -7.02
CA ALA A 29 -0.22 12.29 -6.93
C ALA A 29 -0.84 13.69 -6.71
N LEU A 30 -1.89 14.01 -7.47
CA LEU A 30 -2.62 15.27 -7.33
C LEU A 30 -3.25 15.41 -5.94
N ARG A 31 -3.95 14.38 -5.44
CA ARG A 31 -4.59 14.40 -4.12
C ARG A 31 -3.59 14.49 -2.97
N ALA A 32 -2.47 13.78 -3.07
CA ALA A 32 -1.40 13.79 -2.06
C ALA A 32 -0.51 15.05 -2.15
N GLY A 33 -0.72 15.93 -3.13
CA GLY A 33 0.07 17.14 -3.29
C GLY A 33 1.53 16.87 -3.66
N ILE A 34 1.83 15.75 -4.32
CA ILE A 34 3.17 15.37 -4.76
C ILE A 34 3.23 15.23 -6.28
N SER A 35 4.42 15.36 -6.87
CA SER A 35 4.56 15.20 -8.31
C SER A 35 4.39 13.73 -8.73
N GLN A 36 3.80 13.49 -9.91
CA GLN A 36 3.67 12.15 -10.46
C GLN A 36 5.02 11.42 -10.58
N PRO A 37 6.12 12.06 -11.06
CA PRO A 37 7.43 11.42 -11.08
C PRO A 37 7.95 11.04 -9.68
N HIS A 38 7.59 11.79 -8.64
CA HIS A 38 7.98 11.45 -7.27
C HIS A 38 7.28 10.17 -6.81
N LEU A 39 5.95 10.10 -6.97
CA LEU A 39 5.17 8.90 -6.65
C LEU A 39 5.63 7.68 -7.45
N THR A 40 5.84 7.83 -8.77
CA THR A 40 6.33 6.73 -9.61
C THR A 40 7.71 6.24 -9.18
N ASN A 41 8.63 7.13 -8.82
CA ASN A 41 9.96 6.73 -8.33
C ASN A 41 9.88 5.98 -6.99
N ILE A 42 8.93 6.33 -6.12
CA ILE A 42 8.68 5.59 -4.87
C ILE A 42 8.14 4.20 -5.18
N LEU A 43 7.10 4.09 -6.01
CA LEU A 43 6.49 2.81 -6.40
C LEU A 43 7.49 1.87 -7.11
N GLN A 44 8.45 2.44 -7.85
CA GLN A 44 9.52 1.69 -8.52
C GLN A 44 10.74 1.42 -7.63
N GLY A 45 10.71 1.83 -6.35
CA GLY A 45 11.80 1.65 -5.41
C GLY A 45 13.06 2.49 -5.69
N ARG A 46 12.99 3.45 -6.61
CA ARG A 46 14.10 4.36 -6.93
C ARG A 46 14.27 5.47 -5.90
N ARG A 47 13.23 5.77 -5.13
CA ARG A 47 13.24 6.69 -3.99
C ARG A 47 12.58 6.02 -2.79
N ALA A 48 13.14 6.25 -1.60
CA ALA A 48 12.51 5.78 -0.37
C ALA A 48 11.21 6.55 -0.10
N LEU A 49 10.21 5.86 0.42
CA LEU A 49 9.02 6.47 1.00
C LEU A 49 9.42 7.14 2.32
N THR A 50 9.30 8.47 2.40
CA THR A 50 9.53 9.19 3.64
C THR A 50 8.30 9.14 4.55
N ALA A 51 8.44 9.44 5.84
CA ALA A 51 7.28 9.53 6.73
C ALA A 51 6.29 10.60 6.27
N GLN A 52 6.77 11.80 5.94
CA GLN A 52 5.94 12.89 5.44
C GLN A 52 5.15 12.48 4.17
N THR A 53 5.82 11.83 3.21
CA THR A 53 5.14 11.38 1.98
C THR A 53 4.15 10.25 2.27
N ALA A 54 4.43 9.39 3.25
CA ALA A 54 3.47 8.37 3.69
C ALA A 54 2.21 9.01 4.29
N ASP A 55 2.36 10.03 5.14
CA ASP A 55 1.23 10.76 5.73
C ASP A 55 0.38 11.43 4.64
N GLN A 56 1.01 12.11 3.67
CA GLN A 56 0.32 12.71 2.53
C GLN A 56 -0.48 11.69 1.70
N ILE A 57 0.06 10.49 1.51
CA ILE A 57 -0.60 9.42 0.77
C ILE A 57 -1.77 8.85 1.58
N LEU A 58 -1.59 8.66 2.90
CA LEU A 58 -2.64 8.18 3.80
C LEU A 58 -3.82 9.14 3.82
N ASP A 59 -3.56 10.44 3.99
CA ASP A 59 -4.59 11.49 3.94
C ASP A 59 -5.32 11.51 2.59
N ALA A 60 -4.59 11.35 1.47
CA ALA A 60 -5.18 11.34 0.12
C ALA A 60 -6.10 10.14 -0.16
N LEU A 61 -5.91 9.06 0.59
CA LEU A 61 -6.69 7.82 0.50
C LEU A 61 -7.73 7.68 1.61
N ASP A 62 -7.81 8.63 2.53
CA ASP A 62 -8.63 8.55 3.75
C ASP A 62 -8.32 7.28 4.56
N LEU A 63 -7.02 6.96 4.68
CA LEU A 63 -6.53 5.79 5.39
C LEU A 63 -5.85 6.20 6.69
N SER A 64 -6.13 5.45 7.74
CA SER A 64 -5.44 5.54 9.02
C SER A 64 -4.38 4.46 9.17
N LEU A 65 -3.51 4.60 10.17
CA LEU A 65 -2.55 3.54 10.52
C LEU A 65 -3.25 2.24 10.94
N ARG A 66 -4.49 2.30 11.43
CA ARG A 66 -5.27 1.10 11.80
C ARG A 66 -5.64 0.29 10.57
N ASP A 67 -5.99 0.94 9.47
CA ASP A 67 -6.32 0.25 8.21
C ASP A 67 -5.11 -0.52 7.65
N LEU A 68 -3.90 0.00 7.85
CA LEU A 68 -2.65 -0.70 7.52
C LEU A 68 -2.33 -1.88 8.45
N LEU A 69 -2.89 -1.90 9.66
CA LEU A 69 -2.72 -2.98 10.63
C LEU A 69 -3.68 -4.12 10.34
N ASP A 70 -4.96 -3.80 10.18
CA ASP A 70 -6.04 -4.77 10.04
C ASP A 70 -5.92 -5.62 8.76
N GLU A 71 -5.43 -5.03 7.66
CA GLU A 71 -5.26 -5.76 6.41
C GLU A 71 -4.15 -6.83 6.47
N ALA A 72 -3.15 -6.63 7.32
CA ALA A 72 -2.10 -7.62 7.46
C ALA A 72 -2.51 -8.82 8.30
N ASP A 73 -3.38 -8.63 9.28
CA ASP A 73 -3.96 -9.75 10.01
C ASP A 73 -4.77 -10.63 9.04
N ALA A 74 -5.45 -10.03 8.05
CA ALA A 74 -6.14 -10.76 6.99
C ALA A 74 -5.18 -11.50 6.03
N GLN A 75 -4.04 -10.90 5.65
CA GLN A 75 -3.05 -11.57 4.79
C GLN A 75 -2.27 -12.68 5.53
N GLU A 76 -1.95 -12.50 6.80
CA GLU A 76 -1.29 -13.53 7.63
C GLU A 76 -2.22 -14.73 7.88
N GLN A 77 -3.52 -14.49 8.06
CA GLN A 77 -4.53 -15.55 8.17
C GLN A 77 -4.81 -16.26 6.83
N GLY A 78 -4.75 -15.53 5.71
CA GLY A 78 -4.90 -16.08 4.35
C GLY A 78 -3.76 -17.02 3.92
N GLY A 79 -2.58 -16.90 4.54
CA GLY A 79 -1.46 -17.82 4.33
C GLY A 79 -1.60 -19.17 5.03
N GLN A 80 -2.45 -19.27 6.05
CA GLN A 80 -2.61 -20.48 6.87
C GLN A 80 -3.75 -21.40 6.38
N PHE A 81 -4.57 -20.94 5.42
CA PHE A 81 -5.69 -21.70 4.85
C PHE A 81 -5.53 -22.07 3.38
N ARG A 82 -4.30 -22.37 2.92
CA ARG A 82 -4.09 -23.17 1.71
C ARG A 82 -4.30 -24.65 2.06
N ARG A 83 -5.56 -25.10 2.07
CA ARG A 83 -5.88 -26.54 2.15
C ARG A 83 -5.25 -27.24 0.94
N PRO A 84 -4.58 -28.41 1.11
CA PRO A 84 -4.06 -29.17 -0.01
C PRO A 84 -5.22 -29.56 -0.94
N ALA A 85 -4.95 -29.51 -2.25
CA ALA A 85 -5.85 -30.03 -3.26
C ALA A 85 -6.20 -31.48 -2.91
N THR A 86 -7.47 -31.73 -2.60
CA THR A 86 -8.00 -33.08 -2.50
C THR A 86 -7.96 -33.68 -3.90
N SER A 87 -6.97 -34.54 -4.15
CA SER A 87 -7.01 -35.50 -5.24
C SER A 87 -8.10 -36.54 -4.94
N ARG A 88 -9.09 -36.65 -5.82
CA ARG A 88 -9.74 -37.93 -6.14
C ARG A 88 -10.44 -37.87 -7.47
#